data_AF-A0A087KN57-F1
#
_entry.id   AF-A0A087KN57-F1
#
_cell.length_a   1.000
_cell.length_b   1.000
_cell.length_c   1.000
_cell.angle_alpha   90.00
_cell.angle_beta   90.00
_cell.angle_gamma   90.00
#
_symmetry.space_group_name_H-M   'P 1'
#
loop_
_entity.id
_entity.type
_entity.pdbx_description
1 polymer ?
#
loop_
_entity_poly.entity_id
_entity_poly.type
_entity_poly.pdbx_seq_one_letter_code
_entity_poly.pdbx_strand_id
1 'polypeptide(L)'
;MDAYQNDFQRVNALIGNPHAPTPSTTDNRSRDRLFRVKKGLIHLLLEVIPQIEDIQQRQEVYLWVSGIHDIVRCEECDAEATHD
;
A
#
# COMPACT_ATOMS: atom_id res chain seq x y z
N MET A 1 -22.66 -9.48 -11.85
CA MET A 1 -21.17 -9.52 -11.96
C MET A 1 -20.54 -8.22 -11.46
N ASP A 2 -21.35 -7.30 -10.92
CA ASP A 2 -21.03 -5.88 -10.90
C ASP A 2 -20.35 -5.41 -9.61
N ALA A 3 -20.59 -6.07 -8.48
CA ALA A 3 -19.99 -5.71 -7.18
C ALA A 3 -18.47 -5.93 -7.15
N TYR A 4 -18.00 -7.10 -7.62
CA TYR A 4 -16.57 -7.41 -7.68
C TYR A 4 -15.80 -6.43 -8.59
N GLN A 5 -16.38 -6.08 -9.73
CA GLN A 5 -15.76 -5.13 -10.66
C GLN A 5 -15.67 -3.73 -10.04
N ASN A 6 -16.71 -3.29 -9.32
CA ASN A 6 -16.71 -2.01 -8.61
C ASN A 6 -15.68 -1.99 -7.48
N ASP A 7 -15.55 -3.08 -6.71
CA ASP A 7 -14.53 -3.20 -5.67
C ASP A 7 -13.12 -3.19 -6.24
N PHE A 8 -12.90 -3.92 -7.34
CA PHE A 8 -11.62 -3.93 -8.05
C PHE A 8 -11.27 -2.54 -8.60
N GLN A 9 -12.23 -1.82 -9.16
CA GLN A 9 -12.03 -0.44 -9.63
C GLN A 9 -11.70 0.51 -8.47
N ARG A 10 -12.41 0.41 -7.35
CA ARG A 10 -12.17 1.21 -6.15
C ARG A 10 -10.75 1.00 -5.60
N VAL A 11 -10.32 -0.25 -5.49
CA VAL A 11 -8.94 -0.58 -5.04
C VAL A 11 -7.91 -0.07 -6.06
N ASN A 12 -8.10 -0.29 -7.36
CA ASN A 12 -7.17 0.19 -8.38
C ASN A 12 -7.12 1.72 -8.52
N ALA A 13 -8.20 2.43 -8.21
CA ALA A 13 -8.16 3.90 -8.15
C ALA A 13 -7.19 4.38 -7.05
N LEU A 14 -6.99 3.58 -6.01
CA LEU A 14 -6.08 3.91 -4.92
C LEU A 14 -4.65 3.46 -5.21
N ILE A 15 -4.44 2.19 -5.52
CA ILE A 15 -3.11 1.56 -5.61
C ILE A 15 -2.74 1.07 -7.02
N GLY A 16 -3.60 1.28 -8.01
CA GLY A 16 -3.30 0.97 -9.41
C GLY A 16 -2.36 2.00 -10.01
N ASN A 17 -1.70 1.59 -11.10
CA ASN A 17 -1.00 2.52 -11.96
C ASN A 17 -1.27 2.16 -13.43
N PRO A 18 -2.07 2.95 -14.16
CA PRO A 18 -2.37 2.69 -15.56
C PRO A 18 -1.18 2.96 -16.50
N HIS A 19 -0.14 3.68 -16.04
CA HIS A 19 1.01 4.06 -16.87
C HIS A 19 2.32 3.72 -16.18
N ALA A 20 3.23 3.02 -16.86
CA ALA A 20 4.54 2.74 -16.28
C ALA A 20 5.27 4.06 -15.89
N PRO A 21 6.01 4.08 -14.76
CA PRO A 21 6.80 5.26 -14.40
C PRO A 21 7.81 5.59 -15.51
N THR A 22 8.08 6.88 -15.69
CA THR A 22 8.98 7.38 -16.74
C THR A 22 10.17 8.11 -16.09
N PRO A 23 11.42 7.70 -16.37
CA PRO A 23 11.82 6.61 -17.26
C PRO A 23 11.47 5.23 -16.69
N SER A 24 11.14 4.28 -17.56
CA SER A 24 10.75 2.91 -17.17
C SER A 24 11.98 2.03 -16.88
N THR A 25 12.79 2.46 -15.93
CA THR A 25 13.89 1.65 -15.40
C THR A 25 13.36 0.63 -14.40
N THR A 26 14.15 -0.41 -14.10
CA THR A 26 13.78 -1.40 -13.09
C THR A 26 13.60 -0.75 -11.72
N ASP A 27 14.49 0.17 -11.35
CA ASP A 27 14.45 0.86 -10.06
C ASP A 27 13.21 1.76 -9.95
N ASN A 28 12.89 2.54 -10.98
CA ASN A 28 11.70 3.39 -10.98
C ASN A 28 10.41 2.57 -10.90
N ARG A 29 10.35 1.41 -11.58
CA ARG A 29 9.21 0.49 -11.44
C ARG A 29 9.13 -0.13 -10.05
N SER A 30 10.26 -0.41 -9.42
CA SER A 30 10.29 -0.92 -8.04
C SER A 30 9.80 0.13 -7.05
N ARG A 31 10.32 1.35 -7.16
CA ARG A 31 9.93 2.51 -6.35
C ARG A 31 8.44 2.85 -6.52
N ASP A 32 7.93 2.83 -7.75
CA ASP A 32 6.49 3.02 -8.03
C ASP A 32 5.63 1.97 -7.31
N ARG A 33 5.99 0.68 -7.38
CA ARG A 33 5.27 -0.38 -6.69
C ARG A 33 5.29 -0.15 -5.17
N LEU A 34 6.45 0.19 -4.61
CA LEU A 34 6.60 0.43 -3.18
C LEU A 34 5.73 1.59 -2.69
N PHE A 35 5.71 2.71 -3.42
CA PHE A 35 4.83 3.84 -3.11
C PHE A 35 3.35 3.46 -3.12
N ARG A 36 2.93 2.63 -4.07
CA ARG A 36 1.53 2.17 -4.16
C ARG A 36 1.17 1.23 -3.02
N VAL A 37 2.08 0.35 -2.62
CA VAL A 37 1.92 -0.50 -1.43
C VAL A 37 1.77 0.38 -0.19
N LYS A 38 2.66 1.35 0.02
CA LYS A 38 2.58 2.28 1.14
C LYS A 38 1.26 3.04 1.19
N LYS A 39 0.80 3.57 0.06
CA LYS A 39 -0.50 4.25 -0.05
C LYS A 39 -1.66 3.32 0.36
N GLY A 40 -1.62 2.06 -0.08
CA GLY A 40 -2.58 1.04 0.32
C GLY A 40 -2.56 0.76 1.83
N LEU A 41 -1.38 0.60 2.41
CA LEU A 41 -1.21 0.34 3.84
C LEU A 41 -1.71 1.51 4.69
N ILE A 42 -1.42 2.75 4.30
CA ILE A 42 -1.93 3.94 4.99
C ILE A 42 -3.46 3.97 4.93
N HIS A 43 -4.06 3.69 3.78
CA HIS A 43 -5.52 3.63 3.65
C HIS A 43 -6.12 2.52 4.52
N LEU A 44 -5.49 1.34 4.60
CA LEU A 44 -5.95 0.29 5.50
C LEU A 44 -5.92 0.74 6.96
N LEU A 45 -4.82 1.34 7.41
CA LEU A 45 -4.63 1.80 8.78
C LEU A 45 -5.62 2.88 9.20
N LEU A 46 -5.91 3.83 8.30
CA LEU A 46 -6.69 5.03 8.63
C LEU A 46 -8.17 4.90 8.30
N GLU A 47 -8.52 4.20 7.23
CA GLU A 47 -9.88 4.21 6.69
C GLU A 47 -10.58 2.86 6.87
N VAL A 48 -9.89 1.73 6.68
CA VAL A 48 -10.54 0.41 6.67
C VAL A 48 -10.57 -0.25 8.04
N ILE A 49 -9.41 -0.37 8.70
CA ILE A 49 -9.27 -1.07 9.98
C ILE A 49 -10.15 -0.44 11.08
N PRO A 50 -10.27 0.90 11.20
CA PRO A 50 -11.15 1.51 12.20
C PRO A 50 -12.63 1.12 12.08
N GLN A 51 -13.08 0.73 10.88
CA GLN A 51 -14.46 0.32 10.63
C GLN A 51 -14.75 -1.14 11.04
N ILE A 52 -13.73 -1.91 11.43
CA ILE A 52 -13.92 -3.28 11.94
C ILE A 52 -14.59 -3.20 13.31
N GLU A 53 -15.80 -3.77 13.42
CA GLU A 53 -16.62 -3.73 14.64
C GLU A 53 -16.06 -4.62 15.75
N ASP A 54 -15.57 -5.82 15.39
CA ASP A 54 -14.91 -6.73 16.31
C ASP A 54 -13.58 -6.11 16.77
N ILE A 55 -13.52 -5.74 18.05
CA ILE A 55 -12.37 -5.04 18.64
C ILE A 55 -11.12 -5.92 18.63
N GLN A 56 -11.25 -7.22 18.91
CA GLN A 56 -10.12 -8.14 18.96
C GLN A 56 -9.56 -8.35 17.55
N GLN A 57 -10.45 -8.58 16.58
CA GLN A 57 -10.04 -8.71 15.18
C GLN A 57 -9.41 -7.41 14.66
N ARG A 58 -9.99 -6.26 14.99
CA ARG A 58 -9.45 -4.94 14.60
C ARG A 58 -8.03 -4.74 15.12
N GLN A 59 -7.79 -5.05 16.40
CA GLN A 59 -6.47 -4.92 17.02
C GLN A 59 -5.46 -5.85 16.37
N GLU A 60 -5.82 -7.11 16.13
CA GLU A 60 -4.96 -8.07 15.46
C GLU A 60 -4.56 -7.57 14.07
N VAL A 61 -5.54 -7.19 13.24
CA VAL A 61 -5.29 -6.69 11.88
C VAL A 61 -4.45 -5.41 11.91
N TYR A 62 -4.70 -4.49 12.85
CA TYR A 62 -3.90 -3.29 13.04
C TYR A 62 -2.42 -3.62 13.28
N LEU A 63 -2.12 -4.55 14.19
CA LEU A 63 -0.75 -4.91 14.54
C LEU A 63 0.00 -5.50 13.33
N TRP A 64 -0.64 -6.40 12.59
CA TRP A 64 -0.06 -6.96 11.37
C TRP A 64 0.21 -5.89 10.31
N VAL A 65 -0.77 -5.04 10.01
CA VAL A 65 -0.65 -4.03 8.96
C VAL A 65 0.36 -2.94 9.35
N SER A 66 0.40 -2.55 10.63
CA SER A 66 1.40 -1.61 11.13
C SER A 66 2.82 -2.17 11.00
N GLY A 67 3.03 -3.44 11.37
CA GLY A 67 4.33 -4.09 11.21
C GLY A 67 4.79 -4.17 9.75
N ILE A 68 3.90 -4.50 8.82
CA ILE A 68 4.20 -4.51 7.38
C ILE A 68 4.53 -3.10 6.88
N HIS A 69 3.79 -2.08 7.33
CA HIS A 69 4.07 -0.70 6.99
C HIS A 69 5.45 -0.25 7.47
N ASP A 70 5.86 -0.65 8.68
CA ASP A 70 7.19 -0.33 9.19
C ASP A 70 8.31 -0.99 8.36
N ILE A 71 8.13 -2.25 7.94
CA ILE A 71 9.06 -2.92 7.01
C ILE A 71 9.17 -2.13 5.70
N VAL A 72 8.05 -1.75 5.11
CA VAL A 72 8.03 -0.95 3.86
C VAL A 72 8.77 0.38 4.03
N ARG A 73 8.63 1.04 5.19
CA ARG A 73 9.36 2.28 5.47
C ARG A 73 10.86 2.08 5.58
N CYS A 74 11.33 0.97 6.14
CA CYS A 74 12.76 0.65 6.17
C CYS A 74 13.31 0.50 4.74
N GLU A 75 12.61 -0.25 3.88
CA GLU A 75 13.01 -0.43 2.48
C GLU A 75 13.05 0.90 1.70
N GLU A 76 12.14 1.83 1.98
CA GLU A 76 12.18 3.19 1.41
C GLU A 76 13.42 3.95 1.87
N CYS A 77 13.72 3.95 3.17
CA CYS A 77 14.90 4.62 3.73
C CYS A 77 16.20 4.07 3.14
N ASP A 78 16.34 2.75 3.04
CA ASP A 78 17.53 2.11 2.48
C ASP A 78 17.68 2.44 0.98
N ALA A 79 16.57 2.47 0.24
CA ALA A 79 16.57 2.87 -1.16
C ALA A 79 16.98 4.34 -1.35
N GLU A 80 16.63 5.23 -0.42
CA GLU A 80 17.05 6.65 -0.43
C GLU A 80 18.54 6.80 -0.09
N ALA A 81 19.03 6.09 0.94
CA ALA A 81 20.42 6.14 1.38
C ALA A 81 21.44 5.60 0.34
N THR A 82 21.00 4.78 -0.61
CA THR A 82 21.86 4.21 -1.67
C THR A 82 22.05 5.18 -2.86
N HIS A 83 21.37 6.34 -2.86
CA HIS A 83 21.42 7.32 -3.95
C HIS A 83 22.18 8.62 -3.58
N ASP A 84 22.83 8.68 -2.42
CA ASP A 84 23.81 9.70 -2.00
C ASP A 84 25.26 9.20 -2.16
#